data_AF-A0A9D8RU79-F1
#
_entry.id   AF-A0A9D8RU79-F1
#
_cell.length_a   1.000
_cell.length_b   1.000
_cell.length_c   1.000
_cell.angle_alpha   90.00
_cell.angle_beta   90.00
_cell.angle_gamma   90.00
#
_symmetry.space_group_name_H-M   'P 1'
#
loop_
_entity.id
_entity.type
_entity.pdbx_description
1 polymer ?
#
loop_
_entity_poly.entity_id
_entity_poly.type
_entity_poly.pdbx_seq_one_letter_code
_entity_poly.pdbx_strand_id
1 'polypeptide(L)'
;MDYGKNLKYFNSTDKLFYIGLPILIVGALLVVCELLWFFFIPYQMFIGLAIAVLGAALAFVPRSLRASEKDLDAIVSAMTDGYAKEVTENLGLEKQILRTIPPTVIGNYIYDEKDILMRRGKDDRKCRTSKYSAAAIICTKNGMVISQKTFSLIEEATKETLHEFLFADIDSLAVIDNELRHEDGTKIKDSRLVITQNGKEVLNLPTVHVIAVDRLCEDINRMIASAKS
;
A
#
# COMPACT_ATOMS: atom_id res chain seq x y z
N MET A 1 11.67 -3.26 -9.29
CA MET A 1 10.25 -3.62 -9.11
C MET A 1 9.81 -4.49 -10.28
N ASP A 2 8.98 -5.49 -10.05
CA ASP A 2 8.38 -6.31 -11.12
C ASP A 2 6.92 -5.86 -11.34
N TYR A 3 6.77 -4.78 -12.09
CA TYR A 3 5.48 -4.10 -12.33
C TYR A 3 4.41 -5.03 -12.92
N GLY A 4 4.82 -5.98 -13.76
CA GLY A 4 3.91 -6.97 -14.37
C GLY A 4 3.30 -7.93 -13.34
N LYS A 5 4.05 -8.34 -12.32
CA LYS A 5 3.53 -9.18 -11.22
C LYS A 5 2.59 -8.39 -10.30
N ASN A 6 2.88 -7.12 -10.06
CA ASN A 6 2.06 -6.23 -9.27
C ASN A 6 0.72 -5.94 -9.96
N LEU A 7 0.74 -5.66 -11.27
CA LEU A 7 -0.48 -5.50 -12.05
C LEU A 7 -1.35 -6.76 -12.02
N LYS A 8 -0.74 -7.95 -12.11
CA LYS A 8 -1.45 -9.23 -11.95
C LYS A 8 -2.03 -9.37 -10.55
N TYR A 9 -1.39 -8.89 -9.49
CA TYR A 9 -1.99 -8.89 -8.15
C TYR A 9 -3.29 -8.08 -8.14
N PHE A 10 -3.30 -6.86 -8.69
CA PHE A 10 -4.49 -6.02 -8.66
C PHE A 10 -5.62 -6.50 -9.59
N ASN A 11 -5.30 -6.98 -10.79
CA ASN A 11 -6.31 -7.40 -11.78
C ASN A 11 -6.82 -8.84 -11.58
N SER A 12 -6.14 -9.65 -10.79
CA SER A 12 -6.43 -11.08 -10.81
C SER A 12 -7.62 -11.48 -9.96
N THR A 13 -8.61 -12.08 -10.61
CA THR A 13 -9.69 -12.78 -9.93
C THR A 13 -9.26 -14.19 -9.52
N ASP A 14 -9.71 -14.64 -8.35
CA ASP A 14 -9.42 -15.99 -7.85
C ASP A 14 -10.31 -17.07 -8.47
N LYS A 15 -11.15 -16.71 -9.44
CA LYS A 15 -12.05 -17.62 -10.17
C LYS A 15 -11.32 -18.86 -10.72
N LEU A 16 -10.12 -18.68 -11.28
CA LEU A 16 -9.33 -19.80 -11.82
C LEU A 16 -8.89 -20.80 -10.74
N PHE A 17 -8.63 -20.35 -9.51
CA PHE A 17 -8.31 -21.25 -8.39
C PHE A 17 -9.55 -22.05 -7.95
N TYR A 18 -10.71 -21.40 -7.86
CA TYR A 18 -11.97 -22.06 -7.51
C TYR A 18 -12.46 -23.03 -8.58
N ILE A 19 -12.09 -22.84 -9.85
CA ILE A 19 -12.39 -23.77 -10.95
C ILE A 19 -11.35 -24.89 -11.00
N GLY A 20 -10.06 -24.58 -10.82
CA GLY A 20 -8.97 -25.55 -10.90
C GLY A 20 -8.99 -26.57 -9.75
N LEU A 21 -9.39 -26.17 -8.54
CA LEU A 21 -9.40 -27.04 -7.36
C LEU A 21 -10.40 -28.23 -7.49
N PRO A 22 -11.68 -28.03 -7.88
CA PRO A 22 -12.59 -29.14 -8.19
C PRO A 22 -12.09 -30.07 -9.29
N ILE A 23 -11.50 -29.52 -10.36
CA ILE A 23 -10.95 -30.32 -11.48
C ILE A 23 -9.81 -31.22 -10.98
N LEU A 24 -8.93 -30.69 -10.13
CA LEU A 24 -7.86 -31.46 -9.50
C LEU A 24 -8.43 -32.58 -8.63
N ILE A 25 -9.45 -32.29 -7.81
CA ILE A 25 -10.10 -33.28 -6.93
C ILE A 25 -10.74 -34.40 -7.76
N VAL A 26 -11.43 -34.07 -8.85
CA VAL A 26 -12.05 -35.07 -9.74
C VAL A 26 -10.98 -35.93 -10.42
N GLY A 27 -9.89 -35.33 -10.91
CA GLY A 27 -8.77 -36.07 -11.48
C GLY A 27 -8.13 -37.03 -10.47
N ALA A 28 -7.92 -36.57 -9.24
CA ALA A 28 -7.37 -37.40 -8.16
C ALA A 28 -8.32 -38.55 -7.77
N LEU A 29 -9.62 -38.29 -7.68
CA LEU A 29 -10.64 -39.30 -7.39
C LEU A 29 -10.66 -40.39 -8.47
N LEU A 30 -10.57 -40.03 -9.75
CA LEU A 30 -10.54 -41.00 -10.85
C LEU A 30 -9.34 -41.96 -10.75
N VAL A 31 -8.16 -41.45 -10.34
CA VAL A 31 -6.96 -42.26 -10.12
C VAL A 31 -7.12 -43.18 -8.90
N VAL A 32 -7.68 -42.67 -7.80
CA VAL A 32 -7.88 -43.46 -6.56
C VAL A 32 -8.95 -44.55 -6.76
N CYS A 33 -10.04 -44.27 -7.48
CA CYS A 33 -11.11 -45.23 -7.74
C CYS A 33 -10.64 -46.42 -8.59
N GLU A 34 -9.72 -46.19 -9.53
CA GLU A 34 -9.10 -47.28 -10.31
C GLU A 34 -8.14 -48.11 -9.45
N LEU A 35 -7.35 -47.45 -8.60
CA LEU A 35 -6.43 -48.11 -7.67
C LEU A 35 -7.16 -49.05 -6.68
N LEU A 36 -8.39 -48.69 -6.31
CA LEU A 36 -9.26 -49.46 -5.41
C LEU A 36 -10.17 -50.47 -6.16
N TRP A 37 -9.97 -50.70 -7.46
CA TRP A 37 -10.77 -51.61 -8.31
C TRP A 37 -12.29 -51.33 -8.31
N PHE A 38 -12.72 -50.09 -8.04
CA PHE A 38 -14.14 -49.75 -8.05
C PHE A 38 -14.75 -49.67 -9.46
N PHE A 39 -13.95 -49.30 -10.48
CA PHE A 39 -14.38 -49.16 -11.88
C PHE A 39 -13.27 -49.62 -12.82
N PHE A 40 -13.63 -50.36 -13.89
CA PHE A 40 -12.70 -50.87 -14.90
C PHE A 40 -12.95 -50.18 -16.24
N ILE A 41 -12.48 -48.94 -16.38
CA ILE A 41 -12.50 -48.18 -17.63
C ILE A 41 -11.09 -48.20 -18.22
N PRO A 42 -10.90 -48.61 -19.49
CA PRO A 42 -9.56 -48.62 -20.10
C PRO A 42 -8.99 -47.20 -20.15
N TYR A 43 -7.70 -47.06 -19.79
CA TYR A 43 -6.95 -45.78 -19.77
C TYR A 43 -7.44 -44.74 -18.75
N GLN A 44 -8.28 -45.12 -17.77
CA GLN A 44 -8.76 -44.22 -16.73
C GLN A 44 -7.61 -43.54 -15.96
N MET A 45 -6.48 -44.21 -15.75
CA MET A 45 -5.36 -43.67 -14.98
C MET A 45 -4.70 -42.50 -15.71
N PHE A 46 -4.51 -42.65 -17.01
CA PHE A 46 -3.93 -41.60 -17.86
C PHE A 46 -4.87 -40.40 -17.98
N ILE A 47 -6.17 -40.65 -18.11
CA ILE A 47 -7.19 -39.59 -18.15
C ILE A 47 -7.26 -38.85 -16.80
N GLY A 48 -7.29 -39.59 -15.69
CA GLY A 48 -7.32 -39.02 -14.34
C GLY A 48 -6.06 -38.20 -14.03
N LEU A 49 -4.88 -38.71 -14.40
CA LEU A 49 -3.61 -37.99 -14.25
C LEU A 49 -3.59 -36.72 -15.12
N ALA A 50 -4.01 -36.79 -16.38
CA ALA A 50 -4.06 -35.64 -17.27
C ALA A 50 -4.99 -34.54 -16.71
N ILE A 51 -6.17 -34.91 -16.21
CA ILE A 51 -7.12 -33.99 -15.58
C ILE A 51 -6.52 -33.39 -14.30
N ALA A 52 -5.85 -34.20 -13.46
CA ALA A 52 -5.22 -33.73 -12.23
C ALA A 52 -4.09 -32.72 -12.52
N VAL A 53 -3.25 -33.00 -13.53
CA VAL A 53 -2.19 -32.09 -13.98
C VAL A 53 -2.77 -30.80 -14.54
N LEU A 54 -3.83 -30.88 -15.35
CA LEU A 54 -4.51 -29.71 -15.90
C LEU A 54 -5.13 -28.85 -14.78
N GLY A 55 -5.81 -29.49 -13.81
CA GLY A 55 -6.39 -28.81 -12.65
C GLY A 55 -5.32 -28.14 -11.79
N ALA A 56 -4.19 -28.81 -11.56
CA ALA A 56 -3.04 -28.24 -10.84
C ALA A 56 -2.43 -27.05 -11.60
N ALA A 57 -2.24 -27.17 -12.91
CA ALA A 57 -1.73 -26.06 -13.73
C ALA A 57 -2.66 -24.84 -13.65
N LEU A 58 -3.96 -25.03 -13.80
CA LEU A 58 -4.95 -23.95 -13.72
C LEU A 58 -5.04 -23.31 -12.32
N ALA A 59 -4.87 -24.09 -11.25
CA ALA A 59 -4.94 -23.58 -9.88
C ALA A 59 -3.66 -22.86 -9.44
N PHE A 60 -2.48 -23.41 -9.75
CA PHE A 60 -1.22 -22.97 -9.17
C PHE A 60 -0.40 -22.03 -10.06
N VAL A 61 -0.43 -22.18 -11.39
CA VAL A 61 0.35 -21.31 -12.30
C VAL A 61 -0.08 -19.85 -12.20
N PRO A 62 -1.39 -19.50 -12.23
CA PRO A 62 -1.81 -18.12 -12.09
C PRO A 62 -1.47 -17.53 -10.72
N ARG A 63 -1.39 -18.37 -9.68
CA ARG A 63 -1.07 -17.94 -8.31
C ARG A 63 0.42 -17.65 -8.14
N SER A 64 1.30 -18.44 -8.74
CA SER A 64 2.75 -18.25 -8.69
C SER A 64 3.24 -17.04 -9.49
N LEU A 65 2.48 -16.62 -10.51
CA LEU A 65 2.81 -15.47 -11.38
C LEU A 65 2.37 -14.11 -10.79
N ARG A 66 1.73 -14.08 -9.62
CA ARG A 66 1.25 -12.85 -8.95
C ARG A 66 2.24 -12.47 -7.85
N ALA A 67 2.41 -11.17 -7.62
CA ALA A 67 3.09 -10.70 -6.42
C ALA A 67 2.30 -11.09 -5.17
N SER A 68 2.99 -11.47 -4.09
CA SER A 68 2.35 -11.69 -2.79
C SER A 68 2.14 -10.37 -2.05
N GLU A 69 1.25 -10.37 -1.06
CA GLU A 69 1.00 -9.20 -0.21
C GLU A 69 2.29 -8.73 0.49
N LYS A 70 3.13 -9.68 0.90
CA LYS A 70 4.44 -9.39 1.52
C LYS A 70 5.42 -8.76 0.55
N ASP A 71 5.39 -9.13 -0.72
CA ASP A 71 6.26 -8.54 -1.74
C ASP A 71 5.89 -7.08 -1.97
N LEU A 72 4.60 -6.76 -2.00
CA LEU A 72 4.13 -5.37 -2.10
C LEU A 72 4.55 -4.54 -0.90
N ASP A 73 4.37 -5.06 0.32
CA ASP A 73 4.76 -4.36 1.54
C ASP A 73 6.29 -4.18 1.61
N ALA A 74 7.07 -5.16 1.17
CA ALA A 74 8.53 -5.05 1.07
C ALA A 74 8.96 -3.99 0.05
N ILE A 75 8.26 -3.90 -1.08
CA ILE A 75 8.50 -2.87 -2.09
C ILE A 75 8.20 -1.47 -1.53
N VAL A 76 7.06 -1.28 -0.87
CA VAL A 76 6.71 -0.01 -0.22
C VAL A 76 7.76 0.33 0.83
N SER A 77 8.11 -0.63 1.70
CA SER A 77 9.14 -0.45 2.73
C SER A 77 10.48 -0.02 2.11
N ALA A 78 10.92 -0.68 1.03
CA ALA A 78 12.18 -0.33 0.37
C ALA A 78 12.16 1.07 -0.26
N MET A 79 11.00 1.56 -0.68
CA MET A 79 10.84 2.89 -1.27
C MET A 79 10.74 4.01 -0.22
N THR A 80 10.28 3.67 1.00
CA THR A 80 10.11 4.63 2.10
C THR A 80 11.27 4.61 3.10
N ASP A 81 11.97 3.48 3.21
CA ASP A 81 13.08 3.33 4.15
C ASP A 81 14.24 4.24 3.73
N GLY A 82 14.78 4.96 4.71
CA GLY A 82 15.80 5.99 4.46
C GLY A 82 15.31 7.25 3.76
N TYR A 83 14.04 7.37 3.33
CA TYR A 83 13.57 8.53 2.56
C TYR A 83 13.75 9.86 3.31
N ALA A 84 13.47 9.91 4.62
CA ALA A 84 13.71 11.12 5.42
C ALA A 84 15.20 11.51 5.48
N LYS A 85 16.12 10.54 5.45
CA LYS A 85 17.58 10.82 5.42
C LYS A 85 17.99 11.35 4.05
N GLU A 86 17.53 10.70 2.97
CA GLU A 86 17.76 11.14 1.59
C GLU A 86 17.31 12.59 1.39
N VAL A 87 16.10 12.94 1.83
CA VAL A 87 15.59 14.32 1.74
C VAL A 87 16.42 15.28 2.59
N THR A 88 16.83 14.86 3.80
CA THR A 88 17.67 15.69 4.67
C THR A 88 19.03 16.01 4.04
N GLU A 89 19.68 14.99 3.47
CA GLU A 89 20.99 15.10 2.83
C GLU A 89 20.89 15.94 1.54
N ASN A 90 19.90 15.66 0.70
CA ASN A 90 19.68 16.37 -0.57
C ASN A 90 19.39 17.86 -0.37
N LEU A 91 18.68 18.22 0.71
CA LEU A 91 18.36 19.61 1.03
C LEU A 91 19.40 20.27 1.95
N GLY A 92 20.44 19.56 2.37
CA GLY A 92 21.48 20.09 3.26
C GLY A 92 20.96 20.53 4.64
N LEU A 93 19.86 19.95 5.12
CA LEU A 93 19.15 20.39 6.32
C LEU A 93 19.75 19.85 7.63
N GLU A 94 20.81 19.03 7.57
CA GLU A 94 21.42 18.35 8.72
C GLU A 94 21.70 19.26 9.93
N LYS A 95 22.14 20.50 9.67
CA LYS A 95 22.48 21.49 10.71
C LYS A 95 21.29 22.28 11.23
N GLN A 96 20.17 22.26 10.51
CA GLN A 96 18.97 23.05 10.79
C GLN A 96 17.85 22.24 11.43
N ILE A 97 17.95 20.91 11.40
CA ILE A 97 16.99 19.99 12.01
C ILE A 97 16.86 20.23 13.51
N LEU A 98 15.61 20.31 13.96
CA LEU A 98 15.28 20.26 15.39
C LEU A 98 15.53 18.86 15.93
N ARG A 99 16.46 18.73 16.89
CA ARG A 99 16.72 17.46 17.56
C ARG A 99 15.51 16.95 18.38
N THR A 100 14.62 17.86 18.79
CA THR A 100 13.43 17.55 19.57
C THR A 100 12.40 16.75 18.76
N ILE A 101 12.26 17.05 17.46
CA ILE A 101 11.31 16.39 16.57
C ILE A 101 12.11 15.73 15.45
N PRO A 102 12.36 14.40 15.54
CA PRO A 102 13.14 13.72 14.53
C PRO A 102 12.43 13.73 13.17
N PRO A 103 13.18 13.78 12.05
CA PRO A 103 12.62 13.59 10.72
C PRO A 103 11.76 12.33 10.66
N THR A 104 10.50 12.48 10.26
CA THR A 104 9.53 11.39 10.28
C THR A 104 8.95 11.18 8.90
N VAL A 105 8.91 9.92 8.46
CA VAL A 105 8.22 9.53 7.23
C VAL A 105 6.82 9.08 7.60
N ILE A 106 5.82 9.73 7.02
CA ILE A 106 4.44 9.27 7.04
C ILE A 106 4.05 8.83 5.64
N GLY A 107 3.05 7.97 5.51
CA GLY A 107 2.54 7.60 4.21
C GLY A 107 1.41 6.62 4.29
N ASN A 108 0.61 6.58 3.24
CA ASN A 108 -0.44 5.60 3.05
C ASN A 108 -0.75 5.45 1.56
N TYR A 109 -1.53 4.41 1.27
CA TYR A 109 -2.15 4.21 -0.03
C TYR A 109 -3.11 5.35 -0.36
N ILE A 110 -3.17 5.71 -1.65
CA ILE A 110 -4.10 6.72 -2.16
C ILE A 110 -5.41 6.02 -2.52
N TYR A 111 -6.54 6.54 -2.04
CA TYR A 111 -7.87 5.92 -2.20
C TYR A 111 -8.89 6.78 -2.96
N ASP A 112 -8.58 8.05 -3.24
CA ASP A 112 -9.53 9.06 -3.72
C ASP A 112 -9.44 9.38 -5.22
N GLU A 113 -8.47 8.83 -5.96
CA GLU A 113 -8.44 9.00 -7.41
C GLU A 113 -9.27 7.92 -8.12
N LYS A 114 -9.85 8.30 -9.27
CA LYS A 114 -10.79 7.45 -10.02
C LYS A 114 -10.13 6.27 -10.75
N ASP A 115 -8.87 6.42 -11.15
CA ASP A 115 -8.14 5.42 -11.96
C ASP A 115 -7.17 4.58 -11.10
N ILE A 116 -7.61 4.16 -9.91
CA ILE A 116 -6.78 3.39 -8.99
C ILE A 116 -7.30 1.96 -8.90
N LEU A 117 -6.40 1.00 -9.10
CA LEU A 117 -6.72 -0.40 -8.84
C LEU A 117 -6.60 -0.66 -7.34
N MET A 118 -7.67 -1.19 -6.75
CA MET A 118 -7.71 -1.52 -5.33
C MET A 118 -7.91 -3.01 -5.13
N ARG A 119 -7.18 -3.58 -4.16
CA ARG A 119 -7.41 -4.95 -3.71
C ARG A 119 -7.33 -5.02 -2.20
N ARG A 120 -8.31 -5.71 -1.59
CA ARG A 120 -8.26 -6.05 -0.18
C ARG A 120 -7.42 -7.32 0.01
N GLY A 121 -6.43 -7.23 0.89
CA GLY A 121 -5.61 -8.36 1.29
C GLY A 121 -6.46 -9.45 1.92
N LYS A 122 -6.16 -10.72 1.62
CA LYS A 122 -6.89 -11.87 2.16
C LYS A 122 -6.49 -12.16 3.59
N ASP A 123 -5.20 -12.01 3.89
CA ASP A 123 -4.64 -12.43 5.18
C ASP A 123 -4.79 -11.31 6.22
N ASP A 124 -4.47 -10.07 5.84
CA ASP A 124 -4.44 -8.93 6.76
C ASP A 124 -5.67 -8.00 6.68
N ARG A 125 -6.57 -8.25 5.72
CA ARG A 125 -7.76 -7.44 5.42
C ARG A 125 -7.47 -5.97 5.10
N LYS A 126 -6.21 -5.58 4.91
CA LYS A 126 -5.81 -4.22 4.57
C LYS A 126 -6.18 -3.95 3.12
N CYS A 127 -6.69 -2.76 2.84
CA CYS A 127 -6.90 -2.32 1.47
C CYS A 127 -5.56 -1.80 0.94
N ARG A 128 -5.11 -2.33 -0.20
CA ARG A 128 -3.93 -1.84 -0.91
C ARG A 128 -4.39 -1.29 -2.24
N THR A 129 -3.77 -0.20 -2.67
CA THR A 129 -4.02 0.40 -3.96
C THR A 129 -2.77 0.41 -4.83
N SER A 130 -2.95 0.64 -6.12
CA SER A 130 -1.84 0.71 -7.08
C SER A 130 -0.93 1.92 -6.87
N LYS A 131 -1.32 2.91 -6.06
CA LYS A 131 -0.54 4.13 -5.80
C LYS A 131 -0.30 4.33 -4.31
N TYR A 132 0.91 4.74 -3.97
CA TYR A 132 1.31 5.02 -2.61
C TYR A 132 1.91 6.42 -2.51
N SER A 133 1.56 7.16 -1.45
CA SER A 133 2.16 8.46 -1.14
C SER A 133 2.91 8.36 0.17
N ALA A 134 4.19 8.73 0.14
CA ALA A 134 5.02 8.92 1.32
C ALA A 134 5.39 10.40 1.43
N ALA A 135 5.45 10.92 2.64
CA ALA A 135 5.92 12.26 2.91
C ALA A 135 6.95 12.24 4.05
N ALA A 136 8.12 12.82 3.80
CA ALA A 136 9.13 13.09 4.80
C ALA A 136 8.88 14.48 5.38
N ILE A 137 8.57 14.55 6.68
CA ILE A 137 8.37 15.80 7.42
C ILE A 137 9.65 16.09 8.20
N ILE A 138 10.27 17.23 7.90
CA ILE A 138 11.51 17.70 8.52
C ILE A 138 11.24 19.03 9.19
N CYS A 139 11.30 19.05 10.52
CA CYS A 139 11.14 20.28 11.29
C CYS A 139 12.49 20.99 11.46
N THR A 140 12.54 22.26 11.10
CA THR A 140 13.69 23.16 11.29
C THR A 140 13.39 24.19 12.38
N LYS A 141 14.35 25.02 12.75
CA LYS A 141 14.14 26.05 13.79
C LYS A 141 13.02 27.05 13.48
N ASN A 142 12.82 27.38 12.21
CA ASN A 142 11.95 28.48 11.79
C ASN A 142 10.66 27.98 11.08
N GLY A 143 10.61 26.71 10.73
CA GLY A 143 9.52 26.15 9.93
C GLY A 143 9.67 24.65 9.71
N MET A 144 8.90 24.12 8.77
CA MET A 144 8.99 22.72 8.36
C MET A 144 9.11 22.59 6.85
N VAL A 145 9.82 21.54 6.44
CA VAL A 145 9.95 21.13 5.05
C VAL A 145 9.31 19.77 4.91
N ILE A 146 8.45 19.62 3.91
CA ILE A 146 7.73 18.39 3.61
C ILE A 146 8.05 18.00 2.18
N SER A 147 8.77 16.89 2.01
CA SER A 147 8.92 16.29 0.68
C SER A 147 7.94 15.14 0.54
N GLN A 148 7.04 15.23 -0.43
CA GLN A 148 6.06 14.21 -0.75
C GLN A 148 6.50 13.45 -2.01
N LYS A 149 6.62 12.14 -1.90
CA LYS A 149 6.91 11.21 -2.99
C LYS A 149 5.71 10.31 -3.21
N THR A 150 5.08 10.46 -4.37
CA THR A 150 4.00 9.58 -4.84
C THR A 150 4.55 8.63 -5.90
N PHE A 151 4.33 7.34 -5.73
CA PHE A 151 4.79 6.34 -6.69
C PHE A 151 3.71 5.30 -6.99
N SER A 152 3.76 4.78 -8.22
CA SER A 152 2.91 3.68 -8.67
C SER A 152 3.59 2.34 -8.42
N LEU A 153 2.81 1.34 -7.99
CA LEU A 153 3.25 -0.04 -7.83
C LEU A 153 3.11 -0.85 -9.12
N ILE A 154 2.36 -0.34 -10.11
CA ILE A 154 2.07 -1.04 -11.37
C ILE A 154 2.79 -0.46 -12.58
N GLU A 155 3.34 0.74 -12.45
CA GLU A 155 4.00 1.48 -13.53
C GLU A 155 5.21 2.23 -12.98
N GLU A 156 6.18 2.50 -13.84
CA GLU A 156 7.35 3.32 -13.50
C GLU A 156 6.98 4.81 -13.51
N ALA A 157 6.11 5.20 -12.58
CA ALA A 157 5.67 6.57 -12.39
C ALA A 157 5.97 6.99 -10.95
N THR A 158 6.90 7.92 -10.79
CA THR A 158 7.22 8.56 -9.50
C THR A 158 7.14 10.07 -9.67
N LYS A 159 6.46 10.73 -8.72
CA LYS A 159 6.34 12.17 -8.64
C LYS A 159 6.80 12.62 -7.27
N GLU A 160 7.71 13.58 -7.23
CA GLU A 160 8.17 14.20 -5.99
C GLU A 160 7.79 15.68 -5.97
N THR A 161 7.28 16.15 -4.83
CA THR A 161 6.84 17.53 -4.61
C THR A 161 7.35 18.00 -3.27
N LEU A 162 8.02 19.16 -3.27
CA LEU A 162 8.56 19.78 -2.08
C LEU A 162 7.66 20.94 -1.64
N HIS A 163 7.34 20.97 -0.35
CA HIS A 163 6.58 22.04 0.29
C HIS A 163 7.36 22.58 1.49
N GLU A 164 7.56 23.89 1.53
CA GLU A 164 8.21 24.57 2.65
C GLU A 164 7.20 25.49 3.32
N PHE A 165 7.14 25.43 4.66
CA PHE A 165 6.24 26.24 5.45
C PHE A 165 6.97 26.87 6.63
N LEU A 166 6.71 28.15 6.90
CA LEU A 166 7.15 28.81 8.12
C LEU A 166 6.13 28.56 9.24
N PHE A 167 6.61 28.36 10.48
CA PHE A 167 5.69 28.12 11.60
C PHE A 167 4.79 29.32 11.90
N ALA A 168 5.26 30.54 11.60
CA ALA A 168 4.45 31.75 11.74
C ALA A 168 3.20 31.76 10.84
N ASP A 169 3.28 31.08 9.69
CA ASP A 169 2.25 31.11 8.67
C ASP A 169 1.23 29.97 8.79
N ILE A 170 1.51 28.95 9.59
CA ILE A 170 0.66 27.78 9.74
C ILE A 170 -0.28 27.97 10.92
N ASP A 171 -1.55 27.62 10.76
CA ASP A 171 -2.54 27.68 11.83
C ASP A 171 -2.52 26.43 12.69
N SER A 172 -2.61 25.26 12.06
CA SER A 172 -2.64 23.98 12.76
C SER A 172 -2.34 22.81 11.83
N LEU A 173 -1.79 21.74 12.42
CA LEU A 173 -1.76 20.39 11.87
C LEU A 173 -2.78 19.51 12.58
N ALA A 174 -3.54 18.72 11.82
CA ALA A 174 -4.46 17.72 12.36
C ALA A 174 -4.53 16.48 11.47
N VAL A 175 -4.84 15.33 12.09
CA VAL A 175 -5.21 14.11 11.37
C VAL A 175 -6.73 14.07 11.25
N ILE A 176 -7.23 14.00 10.01
CA ILE A 176 -8.65 13.90 9.70
C ILE A 176 -8.93 12.49 9.19
N ASP A 177 -9.89 11.82 9.82
CA ASP A 177 -10.39 10.52 9.40
C ASP A 177 -11.63 10.69 8.52
N ASN A 178 -11.58 10.13 7.32
CA ASN A 178 -12.69 10.05 6.39
C ASN A 178 -13.09 8.60 6.16
N GLU A 179 -14.39 8.33 6.01
CA GLU A 179 -14.87 7.04 5.52
C GLU A 179 -15.15 7.13 4.03
N LEU A 180 -14.33 6.45 3.23
CA LEU A 180 -14.55 6.28 1.80
C LEU A 180 -15.30 4.99 1.54
N ARG A 181 -16.24 5.04 0.59
CA ARG A 181 -16.89 3.86 0.03
C ARG A 181 -16.38 3.66 -1.38
N HIS A 182 -15.73 2.54 -1.61
CA HIS A 182 -15.34 2.15 -2.95
C HIS A 182 -16.56 1.65 -3.75
N GLU A 183 -16.44 1.60 -5.08
CA GLU A 183 -17.52 1.19 -5.99
C GLU A 183 -18.07 -0.21 -5.66
N ASP A 184 -17.22 -1.09 -5.16
CA ASP A 184 -17.58 -2.44 -4.69
C ASP A 184 -18.30 -2.47 -3.32
N GLY A 185 -18.66 -1.31 -2.76
CA GLY A 185 -19.32 -1.16 -1.46
C GLY A 185 -18.40 -1.36 -0.25
N THR A 186 -17.09 -1.54 -0.48
CA THR A 186 -16.10 -1.69 0.60
C THR A 186 -15.90 -0.36 1.32
N LYS A 187 -16.09 -0.36 2.65
CA LYS A 187 -15.78 0.79 3.51
C LYS A 187 -14.30 0.82 3.83
N ILE A 188 -13.68 1.98 3.63
CA ILE A 188 -12.26 2.23 3.85
C ILE A 188 -12.15 3.42 4.79
N LYS A 189 -11.39 3.25 5.86
CA LYS A 189 -11.00 4.36 6.72
C LYS A 189 -9.76 5.00 6.11
N ASP A 190 -9.93 6.20 5.57
CA ASP A 190 -8.88 7.01 4.97
C ASP A 190 -8.48 8.11 5.96
N SER A 191 -7.26 8.04 6.47
CA SER A 191 -6.74 9.01 7.41
C SER A 191 -5.75 9.93 6.71
N ARG A 192 -5.90 11.24 6.91
CA ARG A 192 -5.05 12.23 6.24
C ARG A 192 -4.51 13.25 7.21
N LEU A 193 -3.25 13.62 7.03
CA LEU A 193 -2.64 14.75 7.73
C LEU A 193 -2.93 16.01 6.92
N VAL A 194 -3.59 16.98 7.56
CA VAL A 194 -4.01 18.24 6.94
C VAL A 194 -3.29 19.40 7.61
N ILE A 195 -2.73 20.28 6.78
CA ILE A 195 -2.09 21.53 7.19
C ILE A 195 -3.02 22.67 6.80
N THR A 196 -3.34 23.51 7.78
CA THR A 196 -4.19 24.70 7.59
C THR A 196 -3.37 25.97 7.69
N GLN A 197 -3.59 26.90 6.77
CA GLN A 197 -3.00 28.24 6.76
C GLN A 197 -4.07 29.26 6.35
N ASN A 198 -4.20 30.35 7.10
CA ASN A 198 -5.23 31.37 6.95
C ASN A 198 -6.65 30.79 6.88
N GLY A 199 -6.93 29.76 7.68
CA GLY A 199 -8.22 29.05 7.69
C GLY A 199 -8.54 28.22 6.45
N LYS A 200 -7.56 27.98 5.57
CA LYS A 200 -7.69 27.10 4.39
C LYS A 200 -6.74 25.92 4.47
N GLU A 201 -7.20 24.77 4.00
CA GLU A 201 -6.35 23.59 3.82
C GLU A 201 -5.34 23.85 2.69
N VAL A 202 -4.05 23.82 3.01
CA VAL A 202 -2.96 24.08 2.05
C VAL A 202 -2.21 22.82 1.66
N LEU A 203 -2.21 21.79 2.51
CA LEU A 203 -1.63 20.50 2.19
C LEU A 203 -2.43 19.37 2.82
N ASN A 204 -2.60 18.29 2.06
CA ASN A 204 -3.34 17.11 2.47
C ASN A 204 -2.56 15.85 2.09
N LEU A 205 -2.10 15.09 3.08
CA LEU A 205 -1.21 13.95 2.92
C LEU A 205 -1.87 12.66 3.42
N PRO A 206 -1.88 11.57 2.62
CA PRO A 206 -2.31 10.27 3.10
C PRO A 206 -1.42 9.78 4.24
N THR A 207 -2.04 9.34 5.34
CA THR A 207 -1.32 8.82 6.52
C THR A 207 -2.06 7.65 7.14
N VAL A 208 -1.41 6.94 8.06
CA VAL A 208 -2.07 5.97 8.92
C VAL A 208 -2.31 6.65 10.27
N HIS A 209 -3.55 6.62 10.75
CA HIS A 209 -3.88 7.18 12.06
C HIS A 209 -3.30 6.28 13.15
N VAL A 210 -2.17 6.71 13.69
CA VAL A 210 -1.45 6.07 14.78
C VAL A 210 -1.02 7.12 15.80
N ILE A 211 -0.92 6.71 17.06
CA ILE A 211 -0.55 7.58 18.19
C ILE A 211 0.76 8.37 17.93
N ALA A 212 1.70 7.79 17.17
CA ALA A 212 2.95 8.47 16.83
C ALA A 212 2.73 9.70 15.92
N VAL A 213 1.78 9.63 14.98
CA VAL A 213 1.44 10.75 14.09
C VAL A 213 0.69 11.83 14.87
N ASP A 214 -0.19 11.44 15.80
CA ASP A 214 -0.90 12.40 16.66
C ASP A 214 0.08 13.18 17.54
N ARG A 215 1.04 12.49 18.17
CA ARG A 215 2.12 13.12 18.95
C ARG A 215 2.94 14.07 18.10
N LEU A 216 3.28 13.68 16.87
CA LEU A 216 3.99 14.55 15.95
C LEU A 216 3.19 15.82 15.63
N CYS A 217 1.88 15.71 15.42
CA CYS A 217 1.01 16.87 15.21
C CYS A 217 0.96 17.76 16.47
N GLU A 218 0.85 17.18 17.67
CA GLU A 218 0.87 17.93 18.93
C GLU A 218 2.19 18.69 19.13
N ASP A 219 3.33 18.05 18.90
CA ASP A 219 4.65 18.67 19.06
C ASP A 219 4.85 19.82 18.06
N ILE A 220 4.43 19.63 16.79
CA ILE A 220 4.47 20.69 15.77
C ILE A 220 3.53 21.84 16.13
N ASN A 221 2.31 21.55 16.59
CA ASN A 221 1.36 22.59 17.01
C ASN A 221 1.87 23.41 18.20
N ARG A 222 2.60 22.80 19.14
CA ARG A 222 3.28 23.54 20.22
C ARG A 222 4.35 24.50 19.69
N MET A 223 5.11 24.08 18.67
CA MET A 223 6.10 24.94 18.00
C MET A 223 5.44 26.10 17.26
N ILE A 224 4.33 25.85 16.57
CA ILE A 224 3.53 26.88 15.90
C ILE A 224 3.04 27.92 16.92
N ALA A 225 2.48 27.45 18.05
CA ALA A 225 2.02 28.34 19.11
C ALA A 225 3.15 29.20 19.70
N SER A 226 4.33 28.60 19.92
CA SER A 226 5.51 29.32 20.42
C SER A 226 6.10 30.31 19.40
N ALA A 227 5.92 30.10 18.10
CA ALA A 227 6.42 31.00 17.07
C ALA A 227 5.49 32.22 16.85
N LYS A 228 4.21 32.09 17.21
CA LYS A 228 3.19 33.14 17.12
C LYS A 228 3.06 34.00 18.40
N SER A 229 3.61 33.54 19.53
CA SER A 229 3.65 34.28 20.80
C SER A 229 4.78 35.30 20.84
#